data_AF-A0A504J8D5-F1
#
_entry.id   AF-A0A504J8D5-F1
#
_cell.length_a   1.000
_cell.length_b   1.000
_cell.length_c   1.000
_cell.angle_alpha   90.00
_cell.angle_beta   90.00
_cell.angle_gamma   90.00
#
_symmetry.space_group_name_H-M   'P 1'
#
loop_
_entity.id
_entity.type
_entity.pdbx_description
1 polymer ?
#
loop_
_entity_poly.entity_id
_entity_poly.type
_entity_poly.pdbx_seq_one_letter_code
_entity_poly.pdbx_strand_id
1 'polypeptide(L)'
;MAVPAAALAMQAIQNRPKVKVNVSKDVTTVLLAGSLGVGVFFAAWVLAKKWKRNRREVNALQPGNPANYAIRLKLAFENDKPFGWGTDEEAVFQTLEEIPSDAMRRKVERAYKDLYGSHLSADLMDELTTQEFAIAQEIINSKT
;
A
#
# COMPACT_ATOMS: atom_id res chain seq x y z
N MET A 1 -22.26 -57.72 29.63
CA MET A 1 -21.43 -57.89 28.41
C MET A 1 -21.33 -56.52 27.75
N ALA A 2 -20.19 -55.83 27.92
CA ALA A 2 -20.01 -54.46 27.45
C ALA A 2 -19.56 -54.47 25.98
N VAL A 3 -20.31 -53.80 25.12
CA VAL A 3 -19.95 -53.62 23.71
C VAL A 3 -18.75 -52.66 23.63
N PRO A 4 -17.64 -53.01 22.95
CA PRO A 4 -16.47 -52.14 22.90
C PRO A 4 -16.79 -50.86 22.12
N ALA A 5 -16.37 -49.72 22.67
CA ALA A 5 -16.56 -48.37 22.11
C ALA A 5 -16.06 -48.22 20.65
N ALA A 6 -15.20 -49.14 20.19
CA ALA A 6 -14.77 -49.24 18.80
C ALA A 6 -15.93 -49.54 17.83
N ALA A 7 -16.93 -50.34 18.24
CA ALA A 7 -18.08 -50.68 17.40
C ALA A 7 -19.03 -49.49 17.19
N LEU A 8 -19.20 -48.64 18.21
CA LEU A 8 -20.01 -47.41 18.12
C LEU A 8 -19.33 -46.34 17.27
N ALA A 9 -17.99 -46.24 17.33
CA ALA A 9 -17.22 -45.35 16.47
C ALA A 9 -17.26 -45.77 14.99
N MET A 10 -17.29 -47.08 14.71
CA MET A 10 -17.37 -47.60 13.33
C MET A 10 -18.74 -47.35 12.68
N GLN A 11 -19.84 -47.44 13.44
CA GLN A 11 -21.18 -47.16 12.91
C GLN A 11 -21.38 -45.67 12.56
N ALA A 12 -20.72 -44.76 13.28
CA ALA A 12 -20.81 -43.32 13.03
C ALA A 12 -20.07 -42.86 11.74
N ILE A 13 -19.13 -43.66 11.24
CA ILE A 13 -18.39 -43.37 10.00
C ILE A 13 -19.17 -43.82 8.77
N GLN A 14 -19.94 -44.91 8.88
CA GLN A 14 -20.67 -45.50 7.76
C GLN A 14 -21.88 -44.66 7.31
N ASN A 15 -22.48 -43.88 8.22
CA ASN A 15 -23.68 -43.06 7.96
C ASN A 15 -23.40 -41.59 7.60
N ARG A 16 -22.22 -41.24 7.07
CA ARG A 16 -21.96 -39.85 6.65
C ARG A 16 -22.73 -39.50 5.36
N PRO A 17 -23.60 -38.47 5.34
CA PRO A 17 -24.22 -37.99 4.11
C PRO A 17 -23.14 -37.40 3.20
N LYS A 18 -23.11 -37.84 1.94
CA LYS A 18 -22.15 -37.37 0.94
C LYS A 18 -22.54 -35.97 0.47
N VAL A 19 -22.06 -34.94 1.16
CA VAL A 19 -22.21 -33.54 0.72
C VAL A 19 -21.22 -33.29 -0.42
N LYS A 20 -21.73 -33.01 -1.63
CA LYS A 20 -20.90 -32.53 -2.75
C LYS A 20 -20.61 -31.05 -2.51
N VAL A 21 -19.37 -30.73 -2.14
CA VAL A 21 -18.89 -29.35 -1.99
C VAL A 21 -18.15 -28.95 -3.26
N ASN A 22 -18.61 -27.90 -3.95
CA ASN A 22 -17.86 -27.29 -5.04
C ASN A 22 -16.68 -26.52 -4.43
N VAL A 23 -15.47 -26.99 -4.70
CA VAL A 23 -14.22 -26.44 -4.17
C VAL A 23 -13.71 -25.34 -5.09
N SER A 24 -13.95 -24.08 -4.75
CA SER A 24 -13.11 -22.97 -5.20
C SER A 24 -11.91 -22.83 -4.25
N LYS A 25 -10.75 -22.51 -4.83
CA LYS A 25 -9.40 -22.62 -4.24
C LYS A 25 -9.13 -21.81 -2.97
N ASP A 26 -10.10 -21.05 -2.46
CA ASP A 26 -9.94 -20.18 -1.29
C ASP A 26 -10.38 -20.83 0.04
N VAL A 27 -11.16 -21.91 0.00
CA VAL A 27 -11.77 -22.50 1.22
C VAL A 27 -10.86 -23.55 1.90
N THR A 28 -9.85 -24.07 1.19
CA THR A 28 -8.95 -25.13 1.70
C THR A 28 -8.07 -24.69 2.87
N THR A 29 -7.86 -23.39 3.08
CA THR A 29 -6.99 -22.90 4.16
C THR A 29 -7.72 -22.81 5.51
N VAL A 30 -9.06 -22.75 5.51
CA VAL A 30 -9.85 -22.58 6.75
C VAL A 30 -10.11 -23.92 7.46
N LEU A 31 -10.19 -25.02 6.70
CA LEU A 31 -10.56 -26.33 7.23
C LEU A 31 -9.41 -27.14 7.87
N LEU A 32 -8.14 -26.80 7.63
CA LEU A 32 -7.01 -27.53 8.22
C LEU A 32 -6.76 -27.18 9.70
N ALA A 33 -7.37 -26.12 10.23
CA ALA A 33 -7.21 -25.69 11.61
C ALA A 33 -8.27 -26.32 12.55
N GLY A 34 -8.39 -27.64 12.47
CA GLY A 34 -9.22 -28.44 13.36
C GLY A 34 -8.57 -28.63 14.73
N SER A 35 -8.66 -27.64 15.61
CA SER A 35 -8.81 -27.82 17.07
C SER A 35 -9.24 -26.49 17.69
N LEU A 36 -10.17 -26.54 18.64
CA LEU A 36 -11.09 -25.48 19.10
C LEU A 36 -10.46 -24.22 19.77
N GLY A 37 -9.18 -23.91 19.55
CA GLY A 37 -8.55 -22.70 20.10
C GLY A 37 -7.48 -22.07 19.21
N VAL A 38 -6.69 -22.88 18.49
CA VAL A 38 -5.55 -22.36 17.71
C VAL A 38 -6.00 -21.81 16.36
N GLY A 39 -7.01 -22.41 15.72
CA GLY A 39 -7.49 -21.97 14.41
C GLY A 39 -8.11 -20.57 14.41
N VAL A 40 -8.91 -20.26 15.44
CA VAL A 40 -9.53 -18.94 15.60
C VAL A 40 -8.47 -17.87 15.90
N PHE A 41 -7.48 -18.19 16.75
CA PHE A 41 -6.36 -17.29 17.06
C PHE A 41 -5.47 -17.04 15.84
N PHE A 42 -5.14 -18.07 15.05
CA PHE A 42 -4.32 -17.93 13.86
C PHE A 42 -5.06 -17.20 12.73
N ALA A 43 -6.35 -17.46 12.54
CA ALA A 43 -7.19 -16.71 11.60
C ALA A 43 -7.29 -15.23 12.01
N ALA A 44 -7.55 -14.94 13.28
CA ALA A 44 -7.58 -13.58 13.81
C ALA A 44 -6.21 -12.88 13.68
N TRP A 45 -5.10 -13.58 13.94
CA TRP A 45 -3.74 -13.07 13.79
C TRP A 45 -3.38 -12.79 12.33
N VAL A 46 -3.77 -13.65 11.39
CA VAL A 46 -3.56 -13.46 9.94
C VAL A 46 -4.41 -12.29 9.41
N LEU A 47 -5.66 -12.16 9.85
CA LEU A 47 -6.53 -11.03 9.52
C LEU A 47 -5.99 -9.71 10.11
N ALA A 48 -5.51 -9.72 11.36
CA ALA A 48 -4.88 -8.56 12.00
C ALA A 48 -3.58 -8.12 11.30
N LYS A 49 -2.76 -9.07 10.82
CA LYS A 49 -1.52 -8.75 10.09
C LYS A 49 -1.77 -8.13 8.72
N LYS A 50 -2.93 -8.40 8.08
CA LYS A 50 -3.35 -7.74 6.84
C LYS A 50 -3.86 -6.31 7.06
N TRP A 51 -4.46 -5.99 8.20
CA TRP A 51 -4.98 -4.64 8.50
C TRP A 51 -3.90 -3.57 8.74
N LYS A 52 -2.65 -3.97 9.02
CA LYS A 52 -1.54 -3.05 9.31
C LYS A 52 -0.93 -2.38 8.06
N ARG A 53 -1.44 -2.64 6.85
CA ARG A 53 -0.92 -2.04 5.60
C ARG A 53 -1.63 -0.74 5.16
N ASN A 54 -2.95 -0.62 5.32
CA ASN A 54 -3.70 0.58 4.87
C ASN A 54 -3.61 1.82 5.79
N ARG A 55 -3.01 1.72 6.98
CA ARG A 55 -2.79 2.92 7.84
C ARG A 55 -1.69 3.85 7.34
N ARG A 56 -0.83 3.38 6.43
CA ARG A 56 0.28 4.19 5.87
C ARG A 56 -0.22 5.16 4.79
N GLU A 57 -1.21 4.74 4.01
CA GLU A 57 -1.83 5.53 2.95
C GLU A 57 -2.64 6.71 3.52
N VAL A 58 -3.45 6.48 4.55
CA VAL A 58 -4.24 7.57 5.20
C VAL A 58 -3.36 8.62 5.90
N ASN A 59 -2.20 8.23 6.42
CA ASN A 59 -1.27 9.18 7.03
C ASN A 59 -0.44 9.92 5.97
N ALA A 60 -0.22 9.35 4.79
CA ALA A 60 0.47 10.00 3.67
C ALA A 60 -0.29 11.22 3.14
N LEU A 61 -1.61 11.29 3.35
CA LEU A 61 -2.45 12.41 2.91
C LEU A 61 -2.54 13.56 3.93
N GLN A 62 -1.87 13.46 5.08
CA GLN A 62 -1.86 14.56 6.06
C GLN A 62 -0.94 15.71 5.60
N PRO A 63 -1.36 16.97 5.75
CA PRO A 63 -0.51 18.14 5.49
C PRO A 63 0.80 18.06 6.31
N GLY A 64 1.94 18.32 5.66
CA GLY A 64 3.26 18.24 6.30
C GLY A 64 3.93 16.85 6.33
N ASN A 65 3.28 15.81 5.77
CA ASN A 65 3.93 14.51 5.58
C ASN A 65 4.83 14.55 4.32
N PRO A 66 6.11 14.10 4.38
CA PRO A 66 6.98 14.04 3.21
C PRO A 66 6.41 13.22 2.04
N ALA A 67 5.64 12.17 2.33
CA ALA A 67 4.98 11.37 1.30
C ALA A 67 3.85 12.14 0.59
N ASN A 68 3.19 13.08 1.28
CA ASN A 68 2.15 13.92 0.67
C ASN A 68 2.73 14.77 -0.46
N TYR A 69 3.82 15.47 -0.18
CA TYR A 69 4.52 16.29 -1.18
C TYR A 69 4.99 15.45 -2.36
N ALA A 70 5.55 14.26 -2.10
CA ALA A 70 5.97 13.35 -3.16
C ALA A 70 4.80 12.93 -4.06
N ILE A 71 3.64 12.61 -3.48
CA ILE A 71 2.43 12.25 -4.22
C ILE A 71 1.93 13.42 -5.05
N ARG A 72 1.88 14.63 -4.49
CA ARG A 72 1.46 15.83 -5.22
C ARG A 72 2.39 16.17 -6.38
N LEU A 73 3.70 16.04 -6.19
CA LEU A 73 4.68 16.21 -7.26
C LEU A 73 4.44 15.21 -8.38
N LYS A 74 4.22 13.93 -8.04
CA LYS A 74 3.94 12.91 -9.05
C LYS A 74 2.63 13.18 -9.80
N LEU A 75 1.57 13.58 -9.10
CA LEU A 75 0.30 13.96 -9.71
C LEU A 75 0.44 15.17 -10.63
N ALA A 76 1.31 16.11 -10.29
CA ALA A 76 1.59 17.27 -11.14
C ALA A 76 2.38 16.88 -12.41
N PHE A 77 3.27 15.89 -12.32
CA PHE A 77 3.92 15.31 -13.51
C PHE A 77 2.93 14.53 -14.38
N GLU A 78 2.05 13.76 -13.76
CA GLU A 78 1.04 12.94 -14.43
C GLU A 78 -0.23 13.72 -14.81
N ASN A 79 -0.17 15.06 -14.90
CA ASN A 79 -1.36 15.90 -15.03
C ASN A 79 -2.23 15.44 -16.21
N ASP A 80 -3.42 14.95 -15.88
CA ASP A 80 -4.40 14.37 -16.79
C ASP A 80 -5.15 15.51 -17.52
N LYS A 81 -4.41 16.34 -18.28
CA LYS A 81 -5.01 17.20 -19.30
C LYS A 81 -5.84 16.29 -20.25
N PRO A 82 -6.90 16.76 -20.92
CA PRO A 82 -7.83 15.91 -21.70
C PRO A 82 -7.22 14.99 -22.77
N PHE A 83 -5.92 15.11 -23.05
CA PHE A 83 -5.18 14.24 -23.94
C PHE A 83 -4.13 13.34 -23.26
N GLY A 84 -3.87 13.49 -21.95
CA GLY A 84 -2.89 12.72 -21.17
C GLY A 84 -1.44 13.12 -21.39
N TRP A 85 -1.19 14.37 -21.82
CA TRP A 85 0.16 14.88 -22.12
C TRP A 85 0.39 16.21 -21.40
N GLY A 86 1.53 16.27 -20.70
CA GLY A 86 2.09 17.49 -20.14
C GLY A 86 2.04 17.57 -18.62
N THR A 87 2.88 18.44 -18.09
CA THR A 87 3.08 18.70 -16.65
C THR A 87 2.15 19.82 -16.17
N ASP A 88 1.83 19.85 -14.89
CA ASP A 88 1.29 21.01 -14.16
C ASP A 88 2.44 21.75 -13.48
N GLU A 89 3.09 22.65 -14.21
CA GLU A 89 4.29 23.34 -13.73
C GLU A 89 3.97 24.21 -12.51
N GLU A 90 2.78 24.84 -12.49
CA GLU A 90 2.30 25.63 -11.37
C GLU A 90 2.13 24.78 -10.10
N ALA A 91 1.51 23.60 -10.21
CA ALA A 91 1.38 22.68 -9.09
C ALA A 91 2.74 22.12 -8.62
N VAL A 92 3.70 21.90 -9.53
CA VAL A 92 5.07 21.52 -9.17
C VAL A 92 5.72 22.62 -8.33
N PHE A 93 5.73 23.86 -8.81
CA PHE A 93 6.38 24.97 -8.10
C PHE A 93 5.71 25.25 -6.76
N GLN A 94 4.38 25.29 -6.71
CA GLN A 94 3.63 25.47 -5.48
C GLN A 94 3.95 24.38 -4.45
N THR A 95 3.99 23.12 -4.90
CA THR A 95 4.32 22.00 -4.00
C THR A 95 5.75 22.10 -3.49
N LEU A 96 6.72 22.51 -4.32
CA LEU A 96 8.09 22.76 -3.89
C LEU A 96 8.17 23.92 -2.90
N GLU A 97 7.45 25.01 -3.13
CA GLU A 97 7.39 26.17 -2.23
C GLU A 97 6.82 25.82 -0.85
N GLU A 98 5.82 24.94 -0.78
CA GLU A 98 5.22 24.51 0.48
C GLU A 98 6.12 23.60 1.33
N ILE A 99 7.22 23.06 0.77
CA ILE A 99 8.20 22.30 1.54
C ILE A 99 8.96 23.29 2.46
N PRO A 100 8.89 23.16 3.79
CA PRO A 100 9.31 24.23 4.70
C PRO A 100 10.83 24.33 4.93
N SER A 101 11.61 23.28 4.64
CA SER A 101 13.06 23.26 4.91
C SER A 101 13.80 22.22 4.08
N ASP A 102 15.12 22.37 3.94
CA ASP A 102 15.98 21.38 3.27
C ASP A 102 15.90 20.00 3.94
N ALA A 103 15.82 19.97 5.28
CA ALA A 103 15.65 18.72 6.01
C ALA A 103 14.33 18.00 5.65
N MET A 104 13.25 18.75 5.39
CA MET A 104 11.99 18.18 4.92
C MET A 104 12.07 17.77 3.46
N ARG A 105 12.71 18.58 2.59
CA ARG A 105 12.98 18.24 1.19
C ARG A 105 13.69 16.89 1.04
N ARG A 106 14.75 16.64 1.80
CA ARG A 106 15.46 15.34 1.80
C ARG A 106 14.58 14.17 2.28
N LYS A 107 13.56 14.43 3.09
CA LYS A 107 12.55 13.41 3.46
C LYS A 107 11.58 13.19 2.30
N VAL A 108 11.17 14.24 1.59
CA VAL A 108 10.34 14.15 0.39
C VAL A 108 11.05 13.36 -0.70
N GLU A 109 12.32 13.65 -1.01
CA GLU A 109 13.11 12.91 -2.01
C GLU A 109 13.20 11.42 -1.70
N ARG A 110 13.43 11.07 -0.43
CA ARG A 110 13.43 9.67 0.02
C ARG A 110 12.06 9.03 -0.12
N ALA A 111 11.01 9.71 0.32
CA ALA A 111 9.64 9.23 0.16
C ALA A 111 9.28 9.03 -1.31
N TYR A 112 9.67 9.95 -2.19
CA TYR A 112 9.46 9.88 -3.62
C TYR A 112 10.14 8.64 -4.21
N LYS A 113 11.41 8.43 -3.88
CA LYS A 113 12.16 7.24 -4.31
C LYS A 113 11.54 5.94 -3.80
N ASP A 114 11.08 5.91 -2.55
CA ASP A 114 10.45 4.74 -1.96
C ASP A 114 9.08 4.43 -2.61
N LEU A 115 8.34 5.46 -3.05
CA LEU A 115 7.02 5.33 -3.67
C LEU A 115 7.11 4.95 -5.16
N TYR A 116 8.02 5.57 -5.91
CA TYR A 116 8.04 5.49 -7.37
C TYR A 116 9.27 4.80 -7.96
N GLY A 117 10.30 4.54 -7.15
CA GLY A 117 11.54 3.91 -7.60
C GLY A 117 12.46 4.83 -8.42
N SER A 118 12.03 6.06 -8.73
CA SER A 118 12.83 7.07 -9.44
C SER A 118 13.34 8.17 -8.49
N HIS A 119 14.31 8.94 -8.96
CA HIS A 119 14.83 10.09 -8.22
C HIS A 119 14.02 11.33 -8.60
N LEU A 120 13.50 12.06 -7.60
CA LEU A 120 12.72 13.29 -7.84
C LEU A 120 13.45 14.29 -8.75
N SER A 121 14.77 14.44 -8.60
CA SER A 121 15.56 15.33 -9.45
C SER A 121 15.61 14.90 -10.91
N ALA A 122 15.56 13.59 -11.19
CA ALA A 122 15.55 13.08 -12.56
C ALA A 122 14.19 13.34 -13.21
N ASP A 123 13.11 12.99 -12.50
CA ASP A 123 11.74 13.24 -12.99
C ASP A 123 11.50 14.75 -13.19
N LEU A 124 12.01 15.63 -12.32
CA LEU A 124 11.96 17.09 -12.55
C LEU A 124 12.70 17.54 -13.81
N MET A 125 13.80 16.88 -14.19
CA MET A 125 14.54 17.20 -15.42
C MET A 125 13.84 16.69 -16.68
N ASP A 126 13.13 15.57 -16.57
CA ASP A 126 12.41 14.97 -17.70
C ASP A 126 11.07 15.68 -17.96
N GLU A 127 10.40 16.14 -16.89
CA GLU A 127 9.05 16.72 -16.96
C GLU A 127 9.05 18.24 -17.15
N LEU A 128 10.14 18.95 -16.79
CA LEU A 128 10.26 20.41 -16.92
C LEU A 128 11.23 20.81 -18.03
N THR A 129 10.98 21.96 -18.65
CA THR A 129 11.95 22.58 -19.55
C THR A 129 13.16 23.10 -18.79
N THR A 130 14.26 23.38 -19.49
CA THR A 130 15.49 23.92 -18.89
C THR A 130 15.26 25.19 -18.06
N GLN A 131 14.34 26.08 -18.49
CA GLN A 131 14.04 27.32 -17.78
C GLN A 131 13.24 27.05 -16.50
N GLU A 132 12.24 26.18 -16.58
CA GLU A 132 11.40 25.78 -15.43
C GLU A 132 12.20 25.00 -14.40
N PHE A 133 13.10 24.12 -14.85
CA PHE A 133 14.00 23.40 -13.96
C PHE A 133 14.92 24.37 -13.19
N ALA A 134 15.40 25.44 -13.82
CA ALA A 134 16.20 26.46 -13.13
C ALA A 134 15.39 27.17 -12.03
N ILE A 135 14.11 27.47 -12.28
CA ILE A 135 13.20 28.05 -11.28
C ILE A 135 12.98 27.05 -10.12
N ALA A 136 12.73 25.77 -10.42
CA ALA A 136 12.58 24.74 -9.40
C ALA A 136 13.84 24.62 -8.52
N GLN A 137 15.03 24.68 -9.13
CA GLN A 137 16.31 24.68 -8.41
C GLN A 137 16.49 25.93 -7.54
N GLU A 138 16.06 27.10 -8.00
CA GLU A 138 16.07 28.32 -7.21
C GLU A 138 15.20 28.20 -5.96
N ILE A 139 13.96 27.70 -6.10
CA ILE A 139 13.06 27.43 -4.97
C ILE A 139 13.70 26.45 -3.99
N ILE A 140 14.31 25.37 -4.50
CA ILE A 140 15.00 24.37 -3.67
C ILE A 140 16.17 24.98 -2.91
N ASN A 141 17.02 25.77 -3.59
CA ASN A 141 18.22 26.35 -3.00
C ASN A 141 17.92 27.51 -2.04
N SER A 142 16.81 28.22 -2.23
CA SER A 142 16.37 29.30 -1.33
C SER A 142 16.01 28.79 0.07
N LYS A 143 15.71 27.49 0.21
CA LYS A 143 15.34 26.84 1.47
C LYS A 143 16.60 26.40 2.20
N THR A 144 17.08 27.26 3.10
CA THR A 144 18.21 26.95 3.98
C THR A 144 17.80 26.09 5.18
#